data_AF-A0A847GKW3-F1
#
_entry.id   AF-A0A847GKW3-F1
#
_cell.length_a   1.000
_cell.length_b   1.000
_cell.length_c   1.000
_cell.angle_alpha   90.00
_cell.angle_beta   90.00
_cell.angle_gamma   90.00
#
_symmetry.space_group_name_H-M   'P 1'
#
loop_
_entity.id
_entity.type
_entity.pdbx_description
1 polymer ?
#
loop_
_entity_poly.entity_id
_entity_poly.type
_entity_poly.pdbx_seq_one_letter_code
_entity_poly.pdbx_strand_id
1 'polypeptide(L)'
;MNNVHALAILGVLALAPPQMAVADRPSATESSLRQSAPGKRISTLYLFVHPMPRRAPIREEFMAKWEKLFAAEGPKEENAICVLSNAPQEMEVLRAMAKKYFGQRCIIDPSDNSIDTRLILVSDLERSLSGRGNYSEWVPYEIWTSNNARRWAEGFKRELRSRGLHYDPTSLQVVSCGQQWTGCLTKYSNFFTKYLGVTRPVQVRPELSPEAGFPLEAVFREAIAMDRNVGLFLFETADGRPMAQFLDCLRGVWEAPHAAIVPVSAANVEITITTPNLYQEARHLHESSKLFPQGVVVDVGDGCRPVIATVVGKDISYSDFRASFVKARIVPLLRTASVRTSNLPVGCSDTLRPDPDK
;
A
#
# COMPACT_ATOMS: atom_id res chain seq x y z
N MET A 1 40.62 -26.11 55.36
CA MET A 1 40.17 -26.79 54.12
C MET A 1 39.32 -25.81 53.33
N ASN A 2 39.66 -25.63 52.06
CA ASN A 2 38.93 -25.00 50.95
C ASN A 2 38.74 -23.47 51.03
N ASN A 3 39.74 -22.70 50.61
CA ASN A 3 40.04 -22.23 49.23
C ASN A 3 39.12 -21.10 48.75
N VAL A 4 39.60 -19.88 48.99
CA VAL A 4 39.16 -18.62 48.39
C VAL A 4 39.83 -18.52 47.01
N HIS A 5 39.04 -18.58 45.93
CA HIS A 5 39.54 -18.28 44.59
C HIS A 5 39.36 -16.78 44.29
N ALA A 6 40.50 -16.11 44.18
CA ALA A 6 40.63 -14.78 43.60
C ALA A 6 40.28 -14.82 42.10
N LEU A 7 39.39 -13.94 41.66
CA LEU A 7 39.13 -13.70 40.24
C LEU A 7 40.09 -12.60 39.75
N ALA A 8 40.98 -12.97 38.85
CA ALA A 8 41.92 -12.06 38.21
C ALA A 8 41.21 -11.26 37.10
N ILE A 9 41.46 -9.95 37.10
CA ILE A 9 41.09 -9.01 36.04
C ILE A 9 42.08 -9.23 34.87
N LEU A 10 41.55 -9.63 33.71
CA LEU A 10 42.32 -9.76 32.47
C LEU A 10 41.90 -8.66 31.49
N GLY A 11 42.91 -7.98 30.97
CA GLY A 11 42.83 -6.69 30.30
C GLY A 11 42.15 -6.70 28.93
N VAL A 12 41.66 -5.51 28.59
CA VAL A 12 41.11 -5.11 27.30
C VAL A 12 42.21 -5.17 26.23
N LEU A 13 42.13 -6.15 25.34
CA LEU A 13 42.87 -6.16 24.07
C LEU A 13 42.06 -5.37 23.04
N ALA A 14 42.57 -4.20 22.66
CA ALA A 14 42.07 -3.41 21.55
C ALA A 14 42.40 -4.15 20.24
N LEU A 15 41.39 -4.78 19.64
CA LEU A 15 41.48 -5.33 18.28
C LEU A 15 41.30 -4.18 17.29
N ALA A 16 42.34 -3.91 16.49
CA ALA A 16 42.25 -3.03 15.34
C ALA A 16 41.26 -3.61 14.30
N PRO A 17 40.47 -2.76 13.60
CA PRO A 17 39.56 -3.23 12.58
C PRO A 17 40.32 -3.83 11.39
N PRO A 18 39.78 -4.87 10.73
CA PRO A 18 40.41 -5.45 9.56
C PRO A 18 40.41 -4.42 8.42
N GLN A 19 41.58 -4.20 7.82
CA GLN A 19 41.70 -3.47 6.55
C GLN A 19 41.03 -4.31 5.46
N MET A 20 39.86 -3.86 5.00
CA MET A 20 39.23 -4.44 3.82
C MET A 20 40.05 -4.05 2.58
N ALA A 21 40.58 -5.06 1.90
CA ALA A 21 41.20 -4.91 0.60
C ALA A 21 40.19 -4.30 -0.38
N VAL A 22 40.56 -3.16 -0.97
CA VAL A 22 39.83 -2.50 -2.04
C VAL A 22 39.99 -3.37 -3.28
N ALA A 23 38.94 -4.12 -3.64
CA ALA A 23 38.90 -4.83 -4.91
C ALA A 23 38.86 -3.80 -6.05
N ASP A 24 39.78 -3.93 -7.00
CA ASP A 24 39.88 -3.08 -8.18
C ASP A 24 38.55 -2.98 -8.91
N ARG A 25 38.08 -1.74 -9.08
CA ARG A 25 36.92 -1.43 -9.90
C ARG A 25 37.23 -1.84 -11.34
N PRO A 26 36.39 -2.63 -12.02
CA PRO A 26 36.55 -2.87 -13.44
C PRO A 26 36.52 -1.54 -14.20
N SER A 27 37.51 -1.35 -15.08
CA SER A 27 37.71 -0.14 -15.87
C SER A 27 36.47 0.19 -16.72
N ALA A 28 36.07 1.46 -16.73
CA ALA A 28 34.88 2.01 -17.37
C ALA A 28 34.87 1.99 -18.92
N THR A 29 35.64 1.09 -19.56
CA THR A 29 36.02 1.23 -20.98
C THR A 29 35.37 0.20 -21.93
N GLU A 30 34.39 -0.58 -21.50
CA GLU A 30 33.66 -1.53 -22.37
C GLU A 30 32.13 -1.39 -22.31
N SER A 31 31.61 -0.19 -22.05
CA SER A 31 30.18 0.12 -22.25
C SER A 31 29.91 0.69 -23.64
N SER A 32 30.45 0.05 -24.68
CA SER A 32 30.16 0.43 -26.06
C SER A 32 28.73 0.01 -26.44
N LEU A 33 27.81 0.97 -26.33
CA LEU A 33 26.76 1.26 -27.32
C LEU A 33 26.23 0.06 -28.12
N ARG A 34 25.66 -0.94 -27.46
CA ARG A 34 24.56 -1.69 -28.10
C ARG A 34 23.39 -0.73 -28.16
N GLN A 35 23.22 -0.04 -29.29
CA GLN A 35 21.94 0.59 -29.66
C GLN A 35 20.91 -0.54 -29.76
N SER A 36 20.37 -0.94 -28.61
CA SER A 36 19.18 -1.78 -28.55
C SER A 36 18.11 -1.08 -29.35
N ALA A 37 17.45 -1.81 -30.26
CA ALA A 37 16.28 -1.32 -30.98
C ALA A 37 15.35 -0.56 -30.01
N PRO A 38 14.73 0.55 -30.43
CA PRO A 38 13.89 1.34 -29.54
C PRO A 38 12.86 0.42 -28.89
N GLY A 39 12.98 0.23 -27.57
CA GLY A 39 12.11 -0.67 -26.83
C GLY A 39 10.65 -0.25 -26.97
N LYS A 40 9.71 -1.17 -26.81
CA LYS A 40 8.28 -0.79 -26.78
C LYS A 40 7.98 -0.09 -25.45
N ARG A 41 7.36 1.09 -25.50
CA ARG A 41 6.96 1.86 -24.32
C ARG A 41 5.58 1.40 -23.85
N ILE A 42 5.45 1.09 -22.55
CA ILE A 42 4.15 0.88 -21.90
C ILE A 42 3.70 2.19 -21.23
N SER A 43 2.41 2.49 -21.31
CA SER A 43 1.77 3.64 -20.66
C SER A 43 0.78 3.25 -19.56
N THR A 44 0.32 2.00 -19.56
CA THR A 44 -0.61 1.49 -18.54
C THR A 44 -0.14 0.16 -18.00
N LEU A 45 -0.14 -0.01 -16.69
CA LEU A 45 0.10 -1.27 -16.00
C LEU A 45 -1.16 -1.71 -15.25
N TYR A 46 -1.70 -2.85 -15.63
CA TYR A 46 -2.71 -3.57 -14.85
C TYR A 46 -2.00 -4.42 -13.79
N LEU A 47 -2.13 -4.04 -12.53
CA LEU A 47 -1.58 -4.76 -11.39
C LEU A 47 -2.68 -5.62 -10.76
N PHE A 48 -2.50 -6.94 -10.77
CA PHE A 48 -3.42 -7.90 -10.19
C PHE A 48 -2.86 -8.44 -8.89
N VAL A 49 -3.43 -8.05 -7.76
CA VAL A 49 -2.96 -8.44 -6.43
C VAL A 49 -3.80 -9.58 -5.87
N HIS A 50 -3.18 -10.74 -5.73
CA HIS A 50 -3.77 -11.98 -5.20
C HIS A 50 -5.20 -12.24 -5.74
N PRO A 51 -5.42 -12.24 -7.07
CA PRO A 51 -6.76 -12.24 -7.65
C PRO A 51 -7.40 -13.63 -7.62
N MET A 52 -7.64 -14.19 -6.44
CA MET A 52 -8.23 -15.52 -6.30
C MET A 52 -9.19 -15.60 -5.11
N PRO A 53 -10.47 -15.21 -5.30
CA PRO A 53 -11.47 -15.27 -4.25
C PRO A 53 -11.62 -16.71 -3.75
N ARG A 54 -11.73 -16.87 -2.43
CA ARG A 54 -11.81 -18.21 -1.80
C ARG A 54 -13.12 -18.94 -2.12
N ARG A 55 -14.21 -18.20 -2.33
CA ARG A 55 -15.55 -18.75 -2.59
C ARG A 55 -15.76 -18.96 -4.09
N ALA A 56 -16.12 -20.17 -4.50
CA ALA A 56 -16.27 -20.52 -5.92
C ALA A 56 -17.24 -19.61 -6.70
N PRO A 57 -18.45 -19.26 -6.21
CA PRO A 57 -19.36 -18.39 -6.95
C PRO A 57 -18.78 -16.98 -7.20
N ILE A 58 -18.14 -16.41 -6.17
CA ILE A 58 -17.48 -15.10 -6.27
C ILE A 58 -16.30 -15.18 -7.25
N ARG A 59 -15.54 -16.28 -7.21
CA ARG A 59 -14.44 -16.53 -8.14
C ARG A 59 -14.92 -16.58 -9.58
N GLU A 60 -15.99 -17.32 -9.88
CA GLU A 60 -16.56 -17.41 -11.24
C GLU A 60 -16.99 -16.03 -11.77
N GLU A 61 -17.72 -15.27 -10.94
CA GLU A 61 -18.16 -13.91 -11.28
C GLU A 61 -16.98 -13.00 -11.64
N PHE A 62 -15.94 -12.97 -10.78
CA PHE A 62 -14.81 -12.08 -10.97
C PHE A 62 -13.87 -12.55 -12.09
N MET A 63 -13.72 -13.86 -12.31
CA MET A 63 -13.00 -14.39 -13.46
C MET A 63 -13.61 -13.90 -14.78
N ALA A 64 -14.95 -13.89 -14.89
CA ALA A 64 -15.63 -13.35 -16.07
C ALA A 64 -15.41 -11.83 -16.23
N LYS A 65 -15.47 -11.06 -15.14
CA LYS A 65 -15.16 -9.61 -15.15
C LYS A 65 -13.73 -9.34 -15.60
N TRP A 66 -12.77 -10.10 -15.08
CA TRP A 66 -11.35 -9.96 -15.44
C TRP A 66 -11.07 -10.43 -16.87
N GLU A 67 -11.72 -11.48 -17.36
CA GLU A 67 -11.62 -11.87 -18.76
C GLU A 67 -12.08 -10.75 -19.69
N LYS A 68 -13.23 -10.14 -19.38
CA LYS A 68 -13.75 -9.00 -20.14
C LYS A 68 -12.76 -7.83 -20.16
N LEU A 69 -12.13 -7.53 -19.03
CA LEU A 69 -11.06 -6.53 -18.96
C LEU A 69 -9.87 -6.92 -19.85
N PHE A 70 -9.41 -8.16 -19.78
CA PHE A 70 -8.23 -8.61 -20.54
C PHE A 70 -8.49 -8.62 -22.04
N ALA A 71 -9.70 -9.01 -22.46
CA ALA A 71 -10.11 -8.94 -23.86
C ALA A 71 -10.15 -7.49 -24.39
N ALA A 72 -10.57 -6.54 -23.56
CA ALA A 72 -10.63 -5.12 -23.95
C ALA A 72 -9.25 -4.44 -23.94
N GLU A 73 -8.39 -4.76 -22.96
CA GLU A 73 -7.15 -4.04 -22.69
C GLU A 73 -5.90 -4.75 -23.22
N GLY A 74 -5.97 -6.06 -23.42
CA GLY A 74 -4.88 -6.88 -23.95
C GLY A 74 -4.42 -6.46 -25.34
N PRO A 75 -5.31 -6.20 -26.32
CA PRO A 75 -4.91 -5.80 -27.67
C PRO A 75 -4.13 -4.49 -27.77
N LYS A 76 -4.24 -3.59 -26.77
CA LYS A 76 -3.53 -2.31 -26.75
C LYS A 76 -2.05 -2.53 -26.42
N GLU A 77 -1.15 -2.28 -27.36
CA GLU A 77 0.28 -2.64 -27.22
C GLU A 77 0.99 -1.91 -26.07
N GLU A 78 0.49 -0.72 -25.71
CA GLU A 78 0.99 0.14 -24.63
C GLU A 78 0.58 -0.33 -23.23
N ASN A 79 -0.28 -1.35 -23.12
CA ASN A 79 -0.70 -1.90 -21.85
C ASN A 79 0.20 -3.06 -21.41
N ALA A 80 0.44 -3.23 -20.12
CA ALA A 80 1.05 -4.45 -19.57
C ALA A 80 0.23 -4.98 -18.40
N ILE A 81 0.45 -6.24 -18.05
CA ILE A 81 -0.15 -6.84 -16.86
C ILE A 81 0.93 -7.44 -15.96
N CYS A 82 0.84 -7.15 -14.67
CA CYS A 82 1.62 -7.77 -13.62
C CYS A 82 0.67 -8.51 -12.67
N VAL A 83 0.89 -9.80 -12.45
CA VAL A 83 0.09 -10.61 -11.52
C VAL A 83 0.95 -10.99 -10.32
N LEU A 84 0.53 -10.57 -9.12
CA LEU A 84 1.11 -10.96 -7.83
C LEU A 84 0.23 -12.05 -7.21
N SER A 85 0.55 -13.30 -7.48
CA SER A 85 -0.22 -14.46 -7.02
C SER A 85 0.22 -14.95 -5.64
N ASN A 86 -0.66 -15.74 -5.02
CA ASN A 86 -0.41 -16.56 -3.84
C ASN A 86 -0.17 -18.04 -4.19
N ALA A 87 0.08 -18.35 -5.47
CA ALA A 87 0.33 -19.68 -6.03
C ALA A 87 -0.71 -20.82 -5.81
N PRO A 88 -2.03 -20.59 -5.64
CA PRO A 88 -3.00 -21.68 -5.64
C PRO A 88 -3.19 -22.24 -7.06
N GLN A 89 -3.60 -23.50 -7.16
CA GLN A 89 -3.80 -24.18 -8.45
C GLN A 89 -4.81 -23.44 -9.35
N GLU A 90 -5.82 -22.81 -8.76
CA GLU A 90 -6.85 -22.08 -9.50
C GLU A 90 -6.33 -20.81 -10.18
N MET A 91 -5.14 -20.31 -9.80
CA MET A 91 -4.50 -19.21 -10.51
C MET A 91 -4.05 -19.59 -11.92
N GLU A 92 -3.90 -20.88 -12.25
CA GLU A 92 -3.46 -21.29 -13.58
C GLU A 92 -4.41 -20.82 -14.68
N VAL A 93 -5.72 -20.79 -14.42
CA VAL A 93 -6.71 -20.27 -15.37
C VAL A 93 -6.48 -18.78 -15.63
N LEU A 94 -6.30 -17.98 -14.57
CA LEU A 94 -6.05 -16.54 -14.70
C LEU A 94 -4.71 -16.26 -15.37
N ARG A 95 -3.66 -17.04 -15.04
CA ARG A 95 -2.33 -16.92 -15.65
C ARG A 95 -2.38 -17.23 -17.15
N ALA A 96 -3.06 -18.30 -17.55
CA ALA A 96 -3.27 -18.65 -18.95
C ALA A 96 -4.04 -17.57 -19.70
N MET A 97 -5.11 -17.04 -19.09
CA MET A 97 -5.90 -15.95 -19.63
C MET A 97 -5.08 -14.66 -19.82
N ALA A 98 -4.32 -14.25 -18.81
CA ALA A 98 -3.45 -13.08 -18.88
C ALA A 98 -2.39 -13.23 -20.00
N LYS A 99 -1.74 -14.40 -20.09
CA LYS A 99 -0.77 -14.70 -21.16
C LYS A 99 -1.41 -14.68 -22.55
N LYS A 100 -2.63 -15.22 -22.70
CA LYS A 100 -3.38 -15.21 -23.97
C LYS A 100 -3.59 -13.79 -24.49
N TYR A 101 -3.99 -12.85 -23.64
CA TYR A 101 -4.34 -11.50 -24.07
C TYR A 101 -3.15 -10.52 -24.11
N PHE A 102 -2.16 -10.65 -23.21
CA PHE A 102 -1.03 -9.70 -23.12
C PHE A 102 0.28 -10.23 -23.71
N GLY A 103 0.39 -11.55 -23.95
CA GLY A 103 1.59 -12.17 -24.49
C GLY A 103 2.85 -11.86 -23.66
N GLN A 104 3.88 -11.33 -24.32
CA GLN A 104 5.15 -10.94 -23.67
C GLN A 104 5.00 -9.77 -22.68
N ARG A 105 3.88 -9.04 -22.69
CA ARG A 105 3.57 -7.96 -21.72
C ARG A 105 2.92 -8.50 -20.44
N CYS A 106 2.74 -9.82 -20.33
CA CYS A 106 2.29 -10.50 -19.12
C CYS A 106 3.48 -10.91 -18.24
N ILE A 107 3.59 -10.31 -17.06
CA ILE A 107 4.61 -10.63 -16.06
C ILE A 107 3.91 -11.20 -14.84
N ILE A 108 4.36 -12.35 -14.36
CA ILE A 108 3.71 -13.10 -13.27
C ILE A 108 4.74 -13.34 -12.19
N ASP A 109 4.39 -12.99 -10.96
CA ASP A 109 5.22 -13.15 -9.76
C ASP A 109 6.67 -12.70 -9.97
N PRO A 110 6.91 -11.50 -10.56
CA PRO A 110 8.27 -11.04 -10.78
C PRO A 110 8.97 -10.93 -9.43
N SER A 111 10.24 -11.29 -9.33
CA SER A 111 10.98 -11.18 -8.07
C SER A 111 12.45 -10.96 -8.34
N ASP A 112 13.05 -10.00 -7.63
CA ASP A 112 14.49 -9.82 -7.61
C ASP A 112 15.05 -9.96 -6.20
N ASN A 113 16.04 -10.85 -6.07
CA ASN A 113 16.77 -11.11 -4.82
C ASN A 113 18.27 -10.86 -4.98
N SER A 114 18.66 -10.13 -6.04
CA SER A 114 20.03 -9.67 -6.30
C SER A 114 20.62 -8.89 -5.11
N ILE A 115 21.95 -8.78 -5.07
CA ILE A 115 22.66 -7.97 -4.08
C ILE A 115 22.19 -6.50 -4.16
N ASP A 116 22.03 -5.97 -5.36
CA ASP A 116 21.58 -4.59 -5.58
C ASP A 116 20.20 -4.34 -4.95
N THR A 117 19.23 -5.23 -5.21
CA THR A 117 17.90 -5.12 -4.60
C THR A 117 17.95 -5.26 -3.07
N ARG A 118 18.84 -6.10 -2.52
CA ARG A 118 19.04 -6.19 -1.06
C ARG A 118 19.63 -4.91 -0.47
N LEU A 119 20.58 -4.27 -1.14
CA LEU A 119 21.14 -2.99 -0.68
C LEU A 119 20.08 -1.90 -0.67
N ILE A 120 19.20 -1.88 -1.68
CA ILE A 120 18.07 -0.95 -1.70
C ILE A 120 17.10 -1.21 -0.55
N LEU A 121 16.78 -2.48 -0.26
CA LEU A 121 15.94 -2.84 0.89
C LEU A 121 16.54 -2.36 2.23
N VAL A 122 17.86 -2.46 2.40
CA VAL A 122 18.55 -1.93 3.59
C VAL A 122 18.39 -0.41 3.67
N SER A 123 18.55 0.31 2.56
CA SER A 123 18.34 1.76 2.51
C SER A 123 16.90 2.17 2.81
N ASP A 124 15.91 1.45 2.26
CA ASP A 124 14.49 1.68 2.54
C ASP A 124 14.19 1.45 4.04
N LEU A 125 14.77 0.41 4.64
CA LEU A 125 14.66 0.12 6.06
C LEU A 125 15.29 1.22 6.92
N GLU A 126 16.53 1.62 6.63
CA GLU A 126 17.23 2.71 7.33
C GLU A 126 16.45 4.02 7.25
N ARG A 127 15.96 4.39 6.05
CA ARG A 127 15.12 5.57 5.85
C ARG A 127 13.82 5.49 6.63
N SER A 128 13.21 4.32 6.69
CA SER A 128 12.01 4.12 7.47
C SER A 128 12.32 4.29 8.96
N LEU A 129 13.40 3.66 9.45
CA LEU A 129 13.78 3.61 10.87
C LEU A 129 14.15 5.01 11.39
N SER A 130 14.88 5.77 10.58
CA SER A 130 15.19 7.17 10.86
C SER A 130 13.97 8.10 10.69
N GLY A 131 13.03 7.73 9.82
CA GLY A 131 11.89 8.58 9.43
C GLY A 131 10.61 8.38 10.25
N ARG A 132 10.42 7.28 10.95
CA ARG A 132 9.15 6.98 11.66
C ARG A 132 9.27 6.89 13.18
N GLY A 133 10.46 7.11 13.74
CA GLY A 133 10.65 7.15 15.19
C GLY A 133 10.64 5.75 15.82
N ASN A 134 10.10 5.64 17.05
CA ASN A 134 10.35 4.52 17.95
C ASN A 134 9.82 3.18 17.41
N TYR A 135 10.66 2.13 17.47
CA TYR A 135 10.39 0.78 16.95
C TYR A 135 9.09 0.15 17.48
N SER A 136 8.63 0.54 18.67
CA SER A 136 7.39 0.03 19.28
C SER A 136 6.11 0.44 18.54
N GLU A 137 6.18 1.48 17.71
CA GLU A 137 5.05 1.99 16.90
C GLU A 137 4.97 1.34 15.52
N TRP A 138 5.90 0.45 15.23
CA TRP A 138 5.98 -0.22 13.95
C TRP A 138 5.09 -1.44 13.95
N VAL A 139 4.45 -1.67 12.81
CA VAL A 139 3.83 -2.95 12.53
C VAL A 139 4.87 -3.74 11.73
N PRO A 140 5.55 -4.77 12.29
CA PRO A 140 6.54 -5.56 11.54
C PRO A 140 5.99 -6.10 10.21
N TYR A 141 4.67 -6.33 10.18
CA TYR A 141 3.93 -6.71 8.99
C TYR A 141 4.00 -5.69 7.84
N GLU A 142 4.01 -4.39 8.14
CA GLU A 142 4.14 -3.32 7.14
C GLU A 142 5.51 -3.40 6.43
N ILE A 143 6.59 -3.57 7.22
CA ILE A 143 7.95 -3.68 6.68
C ILE A 143 8.13 -4.95 5.87
N TRP A 144 7.64 -6.07 6.38
CA TRP A 144 7.66 -7.32 5.64
C TRP A 144 6.92 -7.20 4.29
N THR A 145 5.73 -6.59 4.30
CA THR A 145 4.93 -6.36 3.10
C THR A 145 5.67 -5.45 2.11
N SER A 146 6.21 -4.33 2.59
CA SER A 146 6.95 -3.38 1.77
C SER A 146 8.18 -4.00 1.13
N ASN A 147 8.92 -4.83 1.86
CA ASN A 147 10.08 -5.55 1.33
C ASN A 147 9.69 -6.51 0.21
N ASN A 148 8.57 -7.22 0.33
CA ASN A 148 8.07 -8.07 -0.76
C ASN A 148 7.66 -7.24 -1.98
N ALA A 149 6.93 -6.15 -1.78
CA ALA A 149 6.55 -5.23 -2.86
C ALA A 149 7.77 -4.67 -3.60
N ARG A 150 8.85 -4.35 -2.87
CA ARG A 150 10.11 -3.86 -3.45
C ARG A 150 10.75 -4.91 -4.34
N ARG A 151 10.91 -6.14 -3.86
CA ARG A 151 11.46 -7.25 -4.64
C ARG A 151 10.66 -7.50 -5.90
N TRP A 152 9.34 -7.43 -5.81
CA TRP A 152 8.46 -7.57 -6.96
C TRP A 152 8.60 -6.43 -7.96
N ALA A 153 8.68 -5.18 -7.49
CA ALA A 153 8.87 -4.01 -8.35
C ALA A 153 10.22 -4.05 -9.08
N GLU A 154 11.32 -4.40 -8.40
CA GLU A 154 12.64 -4.52 -9.04
C GLU A 154 12.69 -5.73 -10.01
N GLY A 155 12.07 -6.85 -9.63
CA GLY A 155 11.87 -7.99 -10.53
C GLY A 155 11.10 -7.61 -11.79
N PHE A 156 10.04 -6.81 -11.64
CA PHE A 156 9.21 -6.34 -12.76
C PHE A 156 10.01 -5.44 -13.69
N LYS A 157 10.79 -4.49 -13.15
CA LYS A 157 11.69 -3.65 -13.94
C LYS A 157 12.71 -4.50 -14.73
N ARG A 158 13.25 -5.56 -14.13
CA ARG A 158 14.18 -6.48 -14.81
C ARG A 158 13.49 -7.24 -15.95
N GLU A 159 12.29 -7.77 -15.70
CA GLU A 159 11.48 -8.46 -16.71
C GLU A 159 11.08 -7.55 -17.87
N LEU A 160 10.75 -6.28 -17.61
CA LEU A 160 10.51 -5.33 -18.68
C LEU A 160 11.75 -5.13 -19.54
N ARG A 161 12.91 -4.87 -18.91
CA ARG A 161 14.18 -4.67 -19.62
C ARG A 161 14.57 -5.88 -20.47
N SER A 162 14.45 -7.10 -19.93
CA SER A 162 14.82 -8.32 -20.67
C SER A 162 13.93 -8.56 -21.90
N ARG A 163 12.73 -7.98 -21.91
CA ARG A 163 11.75 -8.09 -23.01
C ARG A 163 11.75 -6.87 -23.94
N GLY A 164 12.70 -5.94 -23.76
CA GLY A 164 12.74 -4.69 -24.54
C GLY A 164 11.55 -3.77 -24.27
N LEU A 165 10.93 -3.88 -23.09
CA LEU A 165 9.85 -3.02 -22.64
C LEU A 165 10.39 -1.96 -21.67
N HIS A 166 9.80 -0.78 -21.69
CA HIS A 166 10.13 0.29 -20.74
C HIS A 166 8.91 1.17 -20.46
N TYR A 167 8.99 1.99 -19.42
CA TYR A 167 7.97 3.00 -19.09
C TYR A 167 8.62 4.31 -18.68
N ASP A 168 7.85 5.38 -18.76
CA ASP A 168 8.19 6.68 -18.19
C ASP A 168 7.45 6.81 -16.84
N PRO A 169 8.18 6.98 -15.73
CA PRO A 169 7.57 7.07 -14.41
C PRO A 169 6.57 8.22 -14.26
N THR A 170 6.69 9.29 -15.06
CA THR A 170 5.80 10.45 -14.96
C THR A 170 4.48 10.25 -15.69
N SER A 171 4.44 9.36 -16.68
CA SER A 171 3.26 9.11 -17.51
C SER A 171 2.59 7.76 -17.24
N LEU A 172 3.29 6.79 -16.64
CA LEU A 172 2.74 5.45 -16.38
C LEU A 172 1.51 5.54 -15.48
N GLN A 173 0.40 4.99 -15.95
CA GLN A 173 -0.81 4.77 -15.16
C GLN A 173 -0.78 3.35 -14.59
N VAL A 174 -0.95 3.21 -13.27
CA VAL A 174 -1.11 1.89 -12.64
C VAL A 174 -2.58 1.72 -12.25
N VAL A 175 -3.21 0.66 -12.76
CA VAL A 175 -4.59 0.28 -12.46
C VAL A 175 -4.54 -1.01 -11.67
N SER A 176 -5.04 -1.00 -10.44
CA SER A 176 -4.96 -2.16 -9.56
C SER A 176 -6.31 -2.85 -9.36
N CYS A 177 -6.27 -4.18 -9.46
CA CYS A 177 -7.40 -5.08 -9.31
C CYS A 177 -6.99 -6.25 -8.41
N GLY A 178 -7.96 -6.97 -7.84
CA GLY A 178 -7.68 -8.21 -7.13
C GLY A 178 -8.39 -8.33 -5.79
N GLN A 179 -7.87 -9.20 -4.94
CA GLN A 179 -8.55 -9.60 -3.71
C GLN A 179 -8.11 -8.74 -2.51
N GLN A 180 -9.01 -8.61 -1.52
CA GLN A 180 -8.79 -7.93 -0.25
C GLN A 180 -8.63 -6.43 -0.41
N TRP A 181 -9.75 -5.78 -0.76
CA TRP A 181 -9.90 -4.34 -1.04
C TRP A 181 -8.97 -3.47 -0.21
N THR A 182 -9.10 -3.49 1.11
CA THR A 182 -8.33 -2.69 2.06
C THR A 182 -7.17 -3.45 2.73
N GLY A 183 -6.93 -4.70 2.32
CA GLY A 183 -5.85 -5.55 2.79
C GLY A 183 -4.72 -5.61 1.78
N CYS A 184 -4.49 -6.81 1.22
CA CYS A 184 -3.41 -7.03 0.25
C CYS A 184 -3.51 -6.12 -0.99
N LEU A 185 -4.71 -5.88 -1.51
CA LEU A 185 -4.89 -5.03 -2.67
C LEU A 185 -4.32 -3.64 -2.39
N THR A 186 -4.83 -2.89 -1.41
CA THR A 186 -4.32 -1.54 -1.10
C THR A 186 -2.81 -1.53 -0.85
N LYS A 187 -2.30 -2.39 0.05
CA LYS A 187 -0.89 -2.30 0.47
C LYS A 187 0.10 -2.57 -0.66
N TYR A 188 -0.13 -3.63 -1.44
CA TYR A 188 0.78 -3.97 -2.52
C TYR A 188 0.62 -3.03 -3.69
N SER A 189 -0.60 -2.58 -3.99
CA SER A 189 -0.83 -1.55 -5.01
C SER A 189 -0.06 -0.28 -4.69
N ASN A 190 -0.15 0.17 -3.44
CA ASN A 190 0.50 1.37 -2.97
C ASN A 190 2.04 1.24 -3.03
N PHE A 191 2.61 0.23 -2.37
CA PHE A 191 4.06 0.07 -2.30
C PHE A 191 4.69 -0.30 -3.64
N PHE A 192 4.10 -1.24 -4.39
CA PHE A 192 4.63 -1.64 -5.70
C PHE A 192 4.69 -0.43 -6.63
N THR A 193 3.62 0.36 -6.69
CA THR A 193 3.56 1.59 -7.50
C THR A 193 4.61 2.59 -7.04
N LYS A 194 4.75 2.85 -5.74
CA LYS A 194 5.82 3.71 -5.20
C LYS A 194 7.21 3.24 -5.63
N TYR A 195 7.45 1.93 -5.62
CA TYR A 195 8.75 1.35 -5.96
C TYR A 195 9.04 1.27 -7.45
N LEU A 196 8.03 1.37 -8.32
CA LEU A 196 8.26 1.69 -9.74
C LEU A 196 8.82 3.10 -9.93
N GLY A 197 8.73 3.97 -8.92
CA GLY A 197 9.18 5.36 -9.01
C GLY A 197 8.20 6.25 -9.78
N VAL A 198 6.97 5.78 -10.01
CA VAL A 198 5.96 6.61 -10.69
C VAL A 198 5.50 7.75 -9.80
N THR A 199 5.02 8.82 -10.44
CA THR A 199 4.52 10.01 -9.73
C THR A 199 3.00 10.06 -9.63
N ARG A 200 2.30 9.21 -10.37
CA ARG A 200 0.83 9.14 -10.40
C ARG A 200 0.32 8.14 -9.35
N PRO A 201 -0.73 8.48 -8.58
CA PRO A 201 -1.37 7.53 -7.67
C PRO A 201 -1.91 6.30 -8.41
N VAL A 202 -1.85 5.14 -7.75
CA VAL A 202 -2.51 3.93 -8.27
C VAL A 202 -4.02 4.12 -8.31
N GLN A 203 -4.64 3.68 -9.41
CA GLN A 203 -6.09 3.64 -9.55
C GLN A 203 -6.60 2.26 -9.15
N VAL A 204 -7.07 2.12 -7.91
CA VAL A 204 -7.69 0.88 -7.44
C VAL A 204 -9.11 0.78 -8.01
N ARG A 205 -9.50 -0.38 -8.55
CA ARG A 205 -10.79 -0.63 -9.20
C ARG A 205 -11.71 -1.47 -8.30
N PRO A 206 -12.53 -0.86 -7.42
CA PRO A 206 -13.39 -1.59 -6.49
C PRO A 206 -14.38 -2.53 -7.19
N GLU A 207 -14.90 -2.19 -8.35
CA GLU A 207 -15.79 -3.06 -9.15
C GLU A 207 -15.09 -4.33 -9.68
N LEU A 208 -13.76 -4.35 -9.63
CA LEU A 208 -12.89 -5.50 -9.96
C LEU A 208 -12.23 -6.10 -8.71
N SER A 209 -12.73 -5.76 -7.52
CA SER A 209 -12.35 -6.35 -6.23
C SER A 209 -13.54 -7.00 -5.53
N PRO A 210 -13.52 -8.32 -5.28
CA PRO A 210 -14.64 -9.03 -4.66
C PRO A 210 -14.93 -8.69 -3.20
N GLU A 211 -14.00 -7.99 -2.54
CA GLU A 211 -14.16 -7.56 -1.14
C GLU A 211 -14.35 -6.04 -1.04
N ALA A 212 -14.57 -5.35 -2.17
CA ALA A 212 -14.98 -3.95 -2.14
C ALA A 212 -16.34 -3.84 -1.44
N GLY A 213 -16.50 -2.81 -0.61
CA GLY A 213 -17.70 -2.64 0.21
C GLY A 213 -17.65 -3.36 1.57
N PHE A 214 -16.60 -4.12 1.87
CA PHE A 214 -16.36 -4.67 3.21
C PHE A 214 -16.23 -3.53 4.25
N PRO A 215 -16.81 -3.68 5.47
CA PRO A 215 -17.46 -4.87 6.01
C PRO A 215 -18.98 -4.98 5.79
N LEU A 216 -19.60 -4.06 5.05
CA LEU A 216 -21.06 -3.91 4.99
C LEU A 216 -21.69 -4.34 3.65
N GLU A 217 -20.95 -5.11 2.85
CA GLU A 217 -21.38 -5.54 1.50
C GLU A 217 -21.86 -4.37 0.62
N ALA A 218 -21.23 -3.19 0.79
CA ALA A 218 -21.66 -1.96 0.17
C ALA A 218 -21.33 -1.90 -1.34
N VAL A 219 -22.24 -1.32 -2.11
CA VAL A 219 -22.09 -1.14 -3.56
C VAL A 219 -21.25 0.09 -3.85
N PHE A 220 -20.18 -0.06 -4.63
CA PHE A 220 -19.35 1.06 -5.04
C PHE A 220 -20.13 2.06 -5.90
N ARG A 221 -19.93 3.36 -5.62
CA ARG A 221 -20.57 4.46 -6.33
C ARG A 221 -19.56 5.30 -7.11
N GLU A 222 -18.49 5.75 -6.45
CA GLU A 222 -17.48 6.59 -7.09
C GLU A 222 -16.15 6.61 -6.33
N ALA A 223 -15.08 6.96 -7.04
CA ALA A 223 -13.76 7.20 -6.47
C ALA A 223 -13.31 8.61 -6.87
N ILE A 224 -12.77 9.35 -5.90
CA ILE A 224 -12.38 10.75 -6.04
C ILE A 224 -10.92 10.88 -5.61
N ALA A 225 -10.09 11.43 -6.50
CA ALA A 225 -8.70 11.73 -6.17
C ALA A 225 -8.65 12.93 -5.21
N MET A 226 -7.90 12.78 -4.12
CA MET A 226 -7.68 13.79 -3.10
C MET A 226 -6.21 14.26 -3.15
N ASP A 227 -5.85 15.24 -2.34
CA ASP A 227 -4.46 15.65 -2.17
C ASP A 227 -3.60 14.52 -1.57
N ARG A 228 -2.27 14.69 -1.67
CA ARG A 228 -1.27 13.76 -1.11
C ARG A 228 -1.41 12.31 -1.58
N ASN A 229 -1.93 12.11 -2.80
CA ASN A 229 -2.11 10.79 -3.42
C ASN A 229 -3.06 9.88 -2.62
N VAL A 230 -4.09 10.46 -2.00
CA VAL A 230 -5.17 9.71 -1.34
C VAL A 230 -6.36 9.58 -2.29
N GLY A 231 -7.02 8.43 -2.27
CA GLY A 231 -8.32 8.23 -2.91
C GLY A 231 -9.44 8.19 -1.87
N LEU A 232 -10.51 8.96 -2.10
CA LEU A 232 -11.79 8.81 -1.41
C LEU A 232 -12.65 7.84 -2.22
N PHE A 233 -13.12 6.77 -1.58
CA PHE A 233 -14.00 5.77 -2.19
C PHE A 233 -15.35 5.82 -1.50
N LEU A 234 -16.39 6.04 -2.28
CA LEU A 234 -17.76 6.15 -1.80
C LEU A 234 -18.59 4.96 -2.25
N PHE A 235 -19.40 4.48 -1.33
CA PHE A 235 -20.25 3.31 -1.47
C PHE A 235 -21.64 3.59 -0.90
N GLU A 236 -22.58 2.71 -1.20
CA GLU A 236 -23.91 2.67 -0.60
C GLU A 236 -24.14 1.29 -0.02
N THR A 237 -24.41 1.21 1.28
CA THR A 237 -24.68 -0.05 1.98
C THR A 237 -25.98 -0.68 1.52
N ALA A 238 -26.20 -1.96 1.82
CA ALA A 238 -27.43 -2.67 1.44
C ALA A 238 -28.72 -2.04 2.01
N ASP A 239 -28.61 -1.33 3.14
CA ASP A 239 -29.71 -0.57 3.77
C ASP A 239 -29.82 0.88 3.27
N GLY A 240 -29.08 1.25 2.21
CA GLY A 240 -29.17 2.55 1.55
C GLY A 240 -28.38 3.68 2.20
N ARG A 241 -27.60 3.40 3.25
CA ARG A 241 -26.76 4.41 3.92
C ARG A 241 -25.49 4.70 3.11
N PRO A 242 -25.02 5.96 3.08
CA PRO A 242 -23.77 6.28 2.43
C PRO A 242 -22.58 5.78 3.25
N MET A 243 -21.52 5.33 2.56
CA MET A 243 -20.29 4.83 3.19
C MET A 243 -19.05 5.40 2.50
N ALA A 244 -18.01 5.71 3.26
CA ALA A 244 -16.73 6.22 2.78
C ALA A 244 -15.54 5.46 3.35
N GLN A 245 -14.50 5.33 2.54
CA GLN A 245 -13.15 4.90 2.94
C GLN A 245 -12.11 5.79 2.25
N PHE A 246 -11.05 6.16 2.96
CA PHE A 246 -9.89 6.86 2.40
C PHE A 246 -8.72 5.90 2.30
N LEU A 247 -8.04 5.84 1.14
CA LEU A 247 -6.89 4.96 0.93
C LEU A 247 -5.67 5.71 0.37
N ASP A 248 -4.50 5.43 0.91
CA ASP A 248 -3.22 5.85 0.33
C ASP A 248 -2.99 5.13 -0.99
N CYS A 249 -2.67 5.89 -2.04
CA CYS A 249 -2.45 5.38 -3.39
C CYS A 249 -1.03 5.62 -3.93
N LEU A 250 -0.13 6.26 -3.16
CA LEU A 250 1.30 6.40 -3.50
C LEU A 250 2.22 6.73 -2.30
N ARG A 251 1.90 6.17 -1.13
CA ARG A 251 2.69 6.34 0.10
C ARG A 251 3.79 5.28 0.22
N GLY A 252 5.03 5.72 0.36
CA GLY A 252 6.16 4.84 0.70
C GLY A 252 6.16 4.46 2.18
N VAL A 253 6.75 3.31 2.52
CA VAL A 253 6.76 2.81 3.92
C VAL A 253 7.47 3.75 4.90
N TRP A 254 8.45 4.53 4.45
CA TRP A 254 9.14 5.55 5.26
C TRP A 254 8.31 6.82 5.49
N GLU A 255 7.20 7.01 4.77
CA GLU A 255 6.38 8.21 4.87
C GLU A 255 5.42 8.10 6.04
N ALA A 256 5.10 9.25 6.65
CA ALA A 256 4.08 9.33 7.68
C ALA A 256 2.72 8.96 7.08
N PRO A 257 1.91 8.14 7.76
CA PRO A 257 0.54 7.88 7.33
C PRO A 257 -0.32 9.12 7.43
N HIS A 258 -1.43 9.11 6.70
CA HIS A 258 -2.34 10.23 6.63
C HIS A 258 -3.60 10.02 7.47
N ALA A 259 -4.26 11.11 7.79
CA ALA A 259 -5.64 11.16 8.26
C ALA A 259 -6.43 12.15 7.41
N ALA A 260 -7.73 11.89 7.28
CA ALA A 260 -8.69 12.78 6.65
C ALA A 260 -9.48 13.51 7.75
N ILE A 261 -9.52 14.84 7.68
CA ILE A 261 -10.36 15.68 8.55
C ILE A 261 -11.59 16.06 7.74
N VAL A 262 -12.75 15.54 8.12
CA VAL A 262 -14.01 15.67 7.38
C VAL A 262 -14.96 16.61 8.12
N PRO A 263 -15.48 17.67 7.45
CA PRO A 263 -16.43 18.60 8.05
C PRO A 263 -17.85 18.01 8.03
N VAL A 264 -18.12 17.03 8.89
CA VAL A 264 -19.44 16.41 9.07
C VAL A 264 -19.78 16.27 10.56
N SER A 265 -21.04 16.45 10.92
CA SER A 265 -21.51 16.26 12.29
C SER A 265 -21.28 14.81 12.73
N ALA A 266 -20.64 14.62 13.90
CA ALA A 266 -20.47 13.31 14.51
C ALA A 266 -21.80 12.60 14.81
N ALA A 267 -22.91 13.34 14.97
CA ALA A 267 -24.23 12.74 15.14
C ALA A 267 -24.71 12.03 13.85
N ASN A 268 -24.24 12.48 12.69
CA ASN A 268 -24.68 12.01 11.38
C ASN A 268 -23.80 10.90 10.81
N VAL A 269 -22.82 10.41 11.58
CA VAL A 269 -21.91 9.35 11.11
C VAL A 269 -21.53 8.39 12.24
N GLU A 270 -21.12 7.20 11.85
CA GLU A 270 -20.44 6.24 12.72
C GLU A 270 -19.15 5.76 12.03
N ILE A 271 -18.13 5.44 12.83
CA ILE A 271 -16.86 4.93 12.34
C ILE A 271 -16.74 3.47 12.78
N THR A 272 -16.58 2.58 11.82
CA THR A 272 -16.23 1.19 12.06
C THR A 272 -14.78 0.98 11.70
N ILE A 273 -14.01 0.45 12.66
CA ILE A 273 -12.62 0.05 12.47
C ILE A 273 -12.61 -1.48 12.34
N THR A 274 -12.15 -1.97 11.19
CA THR A 274 -11.96 -3.41 10.99
C THR A 274 -10.53 -3.74 10.61
N THR A 275 -10.07 -4.91 11.02
CA THR A 275 -8.78 -5.47 10.64
C THR A 275 -9.03 -6.63 9.69
N PRO A 276 -8.42 -6.65 8.49
CA PRO A 276 -8.56 -7.78 7.57
C PRO A 276 -7.72 -8.99 8.00
N ASN A 277 -6.89 -8.86 9.04
CA ASN A 277 -5.97 -9.89 9.50
C ASN A 277 -6.22 -10.22 10.98
N LEU A 278 -6.66 -11.44 11.25
CA LEU A 278 -6.90 -11.95 12.61
C LEU A 278 -5.69 -11.86 13.55
N TYR A 279 -4.46 -11.84 13.00
CA TYR A 279 -3.23 -11.69 13.78
C TYR A 279 -2.88 -10.23 14.13
N GLN A 280 -3.61 -9.28 13.55
CA GLN A 280 -3.50 -7.88 13.92
C GLN A 280 -4.68 -7.58 14.84
N GLU A 281 -4.40 -7.40 16.13
CA GLU A 281 -5.40 -6.80 17.01
C GLU A 281 -5.79 -5.44 16.43
N ALA A 282 -7.10 -5.18 16.36
CA ALA A 282 -7.59 -3.82 16.19
C ALA A 282 -7.12 -3.04 17.42
N ARG A 283 -5.89 -2.53 17.36
CA ARG A 283 -5.34 -1.68 18.40
C ARG A 283 -6.14 -0.39 18.35
N HIS A 284 -7.23 -0.36 19.10
CA HIS A 284 -8.06 0.81 19.27
C HIS A 284 -7.19 2.00 19.67
N LEU A 285 -6.10 1.78 20.42
CA LEU A 285 -5.10 2.78 20.83
C LEU A 285 -4.43 3.59 19.70
N HIS A 286 -4.58 3.23 18.42
CA HIS A 286 -4.14 4.04 17.28
C HIS A 286 -5.23 5.03 16.80
N GLU A 287 -6.03 5.56 17.73
CA GLU A 287 -7.18 6.47 17.53
C GLU A 287 -6.83 7.80 16.84
N SER A 288 -6.41 7.82 15.58
CA SER A 288 -6.58 9.06 14.80
C SER A 288 -8.06 9.24 14.50
N SER A 289 -8.76 8.13 14.22
CA SER A 289 -10.19 8.15 13.95
C SER A 289 -10.98 8.58 15.19
N LYS A 290 -11.48 9.81 15.18
CA LYS A 290 -12.17 10.43 16.32
C LYS A 290 -13.37 11.25 15.84
N LEU A 291 -14.43 11.20 16.63
CA LEU A 291 -15.59 12.04 16.47
C LEU A 291 -15.37 13.33 17.25
N PHE A 292 -15.48 14.47 16.57
CA PHE A 292 -15.44 15.79 17.16
C PHE A 292 -16.79 16.49 16.93
N PRO A 293 -17.18 17.46 17.78
CA PRO A 293 -18.49 18.13 17.62
C PRO A 293 -18.72 18.75 16.24
N GLN A 294 -17.65 19.20 15.56
CA GLN A 294 -17.72 19.90 14.27
C GLN A 294 -17.04 19.13 13.12
N GLY A 295 -16.71 17.86 13.31
CA GLY A 295 -16.02 17.10 12.28
C GLY A 295 -15.65 15.71 12.72
N VAL A 296 -15.17 14.90 11.79
CA VAL A 296 -14.57 13.61 12.11
C VAL A 296 -13.16 13.55 11.56
N VAL A 297 -12.27 12.95 12.33
CA VAL A 297 -10.98 12.52 11.83
C VAL A 297 -11.10 11.05 11.50
N VAL A 298 -10.55 10.64 10.37
CA VAL A 298 -10.62 9.28 9.84
C VAL A 298 -9.23 8.88 9.39
N ASP A 299 -8.80 7.66 9.74
CA ASP A 299 -7.55 7.12 9.23
C ASP A 299 -7.59 6.93 7.71
N VAL A 300 -6.49 7.27 7.04
CA VAL A 300 -6.29 6.91 5.64
C VAL A 300 -5.64 5.52 5.61
N GLY A 301 -6.34 4.55 5.04
CA GLY A 301 -5.90 3.17 4.97
C GLY A 301 -4.74 2.98 3.99
N ASP A 302 -3.70 2.28 4.43
CA ASP A 302 -2.55 1.90 3.60
C ASP A 302 -2.41 0.38 3.43
N GLY A 303 -3.36 -0.38 3.99
CA GLY A 303 -3.42 -1.84 4.02
C GLY A 303 -2.40 -2.53 4.93
N CYS A 304 -1.62 -1.78 5.71
CA CYS A 304 -0.59 -2.29 6.63
C CYS A 304 -0.82 -1.87 8.08
N ARG A 305 -1.19 -0.61 8.31
CA ARG A 305 -1.74 -0.18 9.59
C ARG A 305 -3.15 -0.77 9.69
N PRO A 306 -3.43 -1.58 10.72
CA PRO A 306 -4.46 -2.62 10.72
C PRO A 306 -5.90 -2.12 10.78
N VAL A 307 -6.15 -0.84 10.47
CA VAL A 307 -7.43 -0.17 10.70
C VAL A 307 -7.98 0.25 9.36
N ILE A 308 -8.89 -0.55 8.83
CA ILE A 308 -9.84 -0.11 7.82
C ILE A 308 -10.83 0.80 8.54
N ALA A 309 -10.61 2.11 8.47
CA ALA A 309 -11.58 3.08 8.95
C ALA A 309 -12.67 3.26 7.90
N THR A 310 -13.85 2.76 8.21
CA THR A 310 -15.06 2.88 7.38
C THR A 310 -16.00 3.86 8.06
N VAL A 311 -16.41 4.91 7.36
CA VAL A 311 -17.40 5.85 7.88
C VAL A 311 -18.74 5.61 7.21
N VAL A 312 -19.79 5.48 8.00
CA VAL A 312 -21.16 5.22 7.53
C VAL A 312 -22.05 6.37 7.98
N GLY A 313 -22.91 6.86 7.09
CA GLY A 313 -23.88 7.90 7.42
C GLY A 313 -25.01 7.40 8.32
N LYS A 314 -25.47 8.24 9.22
CA LYS A 314 -26.69 8.10 10.02
C LYS A 314 -27.56 9.33 9.77
N ASP A 315 -28.82 9.11 9.38
CA ASP A 315 -29.78 10.19 9.13
C ASP A 315 -29.25 11.30 8.19
N ILE A 316 -28.44 10.91 7.20
CA ILE A 316 -27.83 11.80 6.22
C ILE A 316 -28.00 11.22 4.82
N SER A 317 -28.36 12.08 3.86
CA SER A 317 -28.50 11.69 2.46
C SER A 317 -27.14 11.36 1.85
N TYR A 318 -27.12 10.53 0.80
CA TYR A 318 -25.88 10.26 0.06
C TYR A 318 -25.25 11.53 -0.50
N SER A 319 -26.06 12.46 -1.04
CA SER A 319 -25.57 13.73 -1.59
C SER A 319 -24.91 14.62 -0.55
N ASP A 320 -25.49 14.74 0.65
CA ASP A 320 -24.93 15.58 1.73
C ASP A 320 -23.68 14.95 2.34
N PHE A 321 -23.69 13.62 2.48
CA PHE A 321 -22.53 12.85 2.90
C PHE A 321 -21.38 13.05 1.90
N ARG A 322 -21.60 12.77 0.61
CA ARG A 322 -20.63 13.01 -0.46
C ARG A 322 -20.10 14.45 -0.42
N ALA A 323 -20.99 15.44 -0.36
CA ALA A 323 -20.61 16.86 -0.35
C ALA A 323 -19.71 17.25 0.84
N SER A 324 -19.84 16.55 1.97
CA SER A 324 -18.99 16.73 3.14
C SER A 324 -17.63 16.05 2.96
N PHE A 325 -17.62 14.80 2.46
CA PHE A 325 -16.40 13.99 2.33
C PHE A 325 -15.44 14.48 1.25
N VAL A 326 -15.94 15.05 0.15
CA VAL A 326 -15.08 15.66 -0.88
C VAL A 326 -14.33 16.90 -0.40
N LYS A 327 -14.77 17.49 0.72
CA LYS A 327 -14.12 18.64 1.37
C LYS A 327 -13.10 18.20 2.43
N ALA A 328 -12.87 16.89 2.59
CA ALA A 328 -11.94 16.38 3.57
C ALA A 328 -10.54 16.93 3.31
N ARG A 329 -9.85 17.34 4.38
CA ARG A 329 -8.45 17.77 4.33
C ARG A 329 -7.55 16.60 4.70
N ILE A 330 -6.64 16.22 3.81
CA ILE A 330 -5.67 15.16 4.08
C ILE A 330 -4.43 15.75 4.76
N VAL A 331 -4.10 15.18 5.91
CA VAL A 331 -2.98 15.62 6.75
C VAL A 331 -2.09 14.45 7.11
N PRO A 332 -0.76 14.63 7.18
CA PRO A 332 0.08 13.61 7.78
C PRO A 332 -0.21 13.54 9.29
N LEU A 333 -0.14 12.34 9.86
CA LEU A 333 -0.13 12.14 11.31
C LEU A 333 1.19 12.67 11.87
N LEU A 334 1.12 13.49 12.94
CA LEU A 334 2.31 14.07 13.55
C LEU A 334 3.21 12.99 14.15
N ARG A 335 4.52 13.21 14.02
CA ARG A 335 5.52 12.57 14.88
C ARG A 335 5.42 13.20 16.26
N THR A 336 4.68 12.64 17.20
CA THR A 336 4.86 13.04 18.60
C THR A 336 6.06 12.30 19.17
N ALA A 337 7.12 13.04 19.52
CA ALA A 337 8.30 12.51 20.20
C ALA A 337 8.02 11.99 21.63
N SER A 338 6.77 12.05 22.08
CA SER A 338 6.34 11.66 23.42
C SER A 338 5.63 10.32 23.36
N VAL A 339 6.18 9.35 24.09
CA VAL A 339 5.71 7.95 24.25
C VAL A 339 4.29 7.86 24.89
N ARG A 340 3.65 8.99 25.21
CA ARG A 340 2.39 9.03 25.97
C ARG A 340 1.25 9.84 25.35
N THR A 341 1.44 10.46 24.19
CA THR A 341 0.36 11.25 23.56
C THR A 341 -0.15 10.57 22.30
N SER A 342 -1.46 10.34 22.27
CA SER A 342 -2.23 9.92 21.11
C SER A 342 -1.75 10.56 19.80
N ASN A 343 -1.66 9.77 18.73
CA ASN A 343 -1.31 10.21 17.37
C ASN A 343 -2.34 11.25 16.88
N LEU A 344 -2.08 12.54 17.10
CA LEU A 344 -2.94 13.60 16.59
C LEU A 344 -2.47 14.06 15.19
N PRO A 345 -3.39 14.40 14.28
CA PRO A 345 -3.02 14.95 12.98
C PRO A 345 -2.35 16.33 13.06
N VAL A 346 -1.51 16.68 12.08
CA VAL A 346 -0.89 18.01 11.99
C VAL A 346 -1.95 19.11 11.92
N GLY A 347 -1.93 20.02 12.89
CA GLY A 347 -2.86 21.16 12.97
C GLY A 347 -4.15 20.90 13.74
N CYS A 348 -4.30 19.73 14.38
CA CYS A 348 -5.28 19.58 15.46
C CYS A 348 -4.69 20.22 16.73
N SER A 349 -5.07 21.46 17.04
CA SER A 349 -4.88 22.03 18.37
C SER A 349 -5.80 21.35 19.39
N ASP A 350 -5.44 21.42 20.68
CA ASP A 350 -6.24 20.89 21.81
C ASP A 350 -7.70 21.39 21.86
N THR A 351 -8.07 22.38 21.06
CA THR A 351 -9.45 22.89 20.89
C THR A 351 -10.46 21.87 20.35
N LEU A 352 -10.00 20.73 19.83
CA LEU A 352 -10.88 19.63 19.44
C LEU A 352 -11.00 18.56 20.53
N ARG A 353 -10.17 18.56 21.58
CA ARG A 353 -10.40 17.67 22.72
C ARG A 353 -11.57 18.24 23.54
N PRO A 354 -12.58 17.42 23.92
CA PRO A 354 -13.46 17.80 25.01
C PRO A 354 -12.58 18.18 26.20
N ASP A 355 -12.88 19.31 26.83
CA ASP A 355 -12.30 19.68 28.11
C ASP A 355 -12.60 18.53 29.08
N PRO A 356 -11.61 17.82 29.65
CA PRO A 356 -11.86 16.66 30.50
C PRO A 356 -12.66 17.02 31.77
N ASP A 357 -12.77 18.32 32.07
CA ASP A 357 -13.49 18.87 33.22
C ASP A 357 -14.86 19.51 32.86
N LYS A 358 -15.43 19.25 31.67
CA LYS A 358 -16.77 19.72 31.28
C LYS A 358 -17.75 18.63 30.87
#